data_AF-A0A7I7LIK1-F1
#
_entry.id   AF-A0A7I7LIK1-F1
#
_cell.length_a   1.000
_cell.length_b   1.000
_cell.length_c   1.000
_cell.angle_alpha   90.00
_cell.angle_beta   90.00
_cell.angle_gamma   90.00
#
_symmetry.space_group_name_H-M   'P 1'
#
loop_
_entity.id
_entity.type
_entity.pdbx_description
1 polymer ?
#
loop_
_entity_poly.entity_id
_entity_poly.type
_entity_poly.pdbx_seq_one_letter_code
_entity_poly.pdbx_strand_id
1 'polypeptide(L)' 'MSKSGKVTAVVRKKDGSNESQDAIIEAGQQVHRFEFPTVDQSAVDEVFLDTGNSRCFVTGGSS' A
#
# COMPACT_ATOMS: atom_id res chain seq x y z
N MET A 1 -21.96 9.36 -6.68
CA MET A 1 -21.28 9.84 -5.45
C MET A 1 -20.09 8.93 -5.20
N SER A 2 -18.89 9.48 -5.05
CA SER A 2 -17.72 8.69 -4.67
C SER A 2 -17.92 8.20 -3.22
N LYS A 3 -17.78 6.91 -2.97
CA LYS A 3 -17.92 6.30 -1.63
C LYS A 3 -16.54 6.22 -0.99
N SER A 4 -16.45 6.43 0.33
CA SER A 4 -15.20 6.17 1.05
C SER A 4 -14.86 4.68 1.01
N GLY A 5 -13.57 4.36 0.99
CA GLY A 5 -13.09 2.99 0.85
C GLY A 5 -11.87 2.72 1.73
N LYS A 6 -11.83 1.54 2.37
CA LYS A 6 -10.64 1.07 3.08
C LYS A 6 -9.63 0.53 2.06
N VAL A 7 -8.39 0.98 2.20
CA VAL A 7 -7.22 0.48 1.47
C VAL A 7 -6.17 0.06 2.48
N THR A 8 -5.56 -1.10 2.29
CA THR A 8 -4.42 -1.57 3.08
C THR A 8 -3.20 -1.64 2.17
N ALA A 9 -2.16 -0.87 2.48
CA ALA A 9 -0.85 -1.04 1.85
C ALA A 9 -0.09 -2.14 2.58
N VAL A 10 0.47 -3.09 1.85
CA VAL A 10 1.25 -4.21 2.40
C VAL A 10 2.61 -4.23 1.72
N VAL A 11 3.67 -4.17 2.51
CA VAL A 11 5.06 -4.34 2.07
C VAL A 11 5.52 -5.73 2.51
N ARG A 12 5.83 -6.59 1.55
CA ARG A 12 6.51 -7.86 1.81
C ARG A 12 8.01 -7.66 1.70
N LYS A 13 8.74 -8.15 2.69
CA LYS A 13 10.20 -8.09 2.73
C LYS A 13 10.80 -9.43 2.30
N LYS A 14 12.04 -9.37 1.80
CA LYS A 14 12.81 -10.54 1.34
C LYS A 14 13.08 -11.57 2.43
N ASP A 15 13.00 -11.18 3.69
CA ASP A 15 13.12 -12.07 4.85
C ASP A 15 11.83 -12.86 5.14
N GLY A 16 10.76 -12.63 4.37
CA GLY A 16 9.46 -13.27 4.51
C GLY A 16 8.51 -12.58 5.49
N SER A 17 8.94 -11.51 6.16
CA SER A 17 8.08 -10.70 7.04
C SER A 17 7.36 -9.57 6.29
N ASN A 18 6.24 -9.12 6.85
CA ASN A 18 5.41 -8.10 6.23
C ASN A 18 5.21 -6.90 7.15
N GLU A 19 5.06 -5.71 6.57
CA GLU A 19 4.51 -4.53 7.23
C GLU A 19 3.28 -4.04 6.48
N SER A 20 2.31 -3.47 7.20
CA SER A 20 1.07 -3.01 6.59
C SER A 20 0.51 -1.76 7.25
N GLN A 21 -0.16 -0.91 6.46
CA GLN A 21 -0.88 0.26 6.94
C GLN A 21 -2.27 0.32 6.32
N ASP A 22 -3.26 0.58 7.17
CA ASP A 22 -4.64 0.81 6.76
C ASP A 22 -4.90 2.30 6.57
N ALA A 23 -5.66 2.64 5.52
CA ALA A 23 -6.19 3.97 5.30
C ALA A 23 -7.66 3.91 4.90
N ILE A 24 -8.45 4.86 5.41
CA ILE A 24 -9.76 5.18 4.85
C ILE A 24 -9.55 6.31 3.85
N ILE A 25 -9.86 6.04 2.58
CA ILE A 25 -9.85 7.04 1.52
C ILE A 25 -11.24 7.67 1.49
N GLU A 26 -11.33 8.93 1.88
CA GLU A 26 -12.61 9.62 1.97
C GLU A 26 -13.20 9.96 0.60
N ALA A 27 -14.51 10.17 0.56
CA ALA A 27 -15.19 10.59 -0.65
C ALA A 27 -14.62 11.93 -1.17
N GLY A 28 -14.04 11.93 -2.36
CA GLY A 28 -13.43 13.12 -2.97
C GLY A 28 -11.94 13.31 -2.63
N GLN A 29 -11.37 12.48 -1.76
CA GLN A 29 -9.92 12.43 -1.56
C GLN A 29 -9.26 11.79 -2.80
N GLN A 30 -8.37 12.54 -3.46
CA GLN A 30 -7.68 12.05 -4.65
C GLN A 30 -6.40 11.28 -4.32
N VAL A 31 -5.71 11.63 -3.24
CA VAL A 31 -4.38 11.09 -2.91
C VAL A 31 -4.31 10.74 -1.42
N HIS A 32 -3.71 9.61 -1.11
CA HIS A 32 -3.24 9.24 0.23
C HIS A 32 -1.80 8.74 0.11
N ARG A 33 -0.92 9.15 1.03
CA ARG A 33 0.48 8.73 1.05
C ARG A 33 0.68 7.72 2.18
N PHE A 34 1.07 6.51 1.82
CA PHE A 34 1.57 5.52 2.77
C PHE A 34 3.09 5.69 2.92
N GLU A 35 3.59 5.62 4.14
CA GLU A 35 5.02 5.74 4.43
C GLU A 35 5.47 4.66 5.39
N PHE A 36 6.51 3.91 5.03
CA PHE A 36 7.08 2.86 5.86
C PHE A 36 8.51 3.26 6.27
N PRO A 37 8.67 4.23 7.20
CA PRO A 37 9.98 4.81 7.50
C PRO A 37 10.97 3.83 8.14
N THR A 38 10.47 2.73 8.69
CA THR A 38 11.26 1.65 9.30
C THR A 38 11.65 0.55 8.31
N VAL A 39 11.11 0.59 7.08
CA VAL A 39 11.39 -0.40 6.05
C VAL A 39 12.48 0.12 5.13
N ASP A 40 13.64 -0.53 5.14
CA ASP A 40 14.69 -0.28 4.17
C ASP A 40 14.20 -0.69 2.76
N GLN A 41 14.36 0.19 1.77
CA GLN A 41 13.93 -0.06 0.40
C GLN A 41 14.57 -1.32 -0.21
N SER A 42 15.83 -1.61 0.13
CA SER A 42 16.54 -2.79 -0.35
C SER A 42 16.00 -4.11 0.24
N ALA A 43 15.31 -4.04 1.38
CA ALA A 43 14.66 -5.18 2.02
C ALA A 43 13.29 -5.51 1.40
N VAL A 44 12.71 -4.59 0.62
CA VAL A 44 11.41 -4.79 -0.05
C VAL A 44 11.55 -5.82 -1.16
N ASP A 45 10.63 -6.78 -1.16
CA ASP A 45 10.45 -7.76 -2.24
C ASP A 45 9.26 -7.37 -3.12
N GLU A 46 8.09 -7.20 -2.50
CA GLU A 46 6.83 -6.88 -3.18
C GLU A 46 6.04 -5.83 -2.40
N VAL A 47 5.26 -5.02 -3.11
CA VAL A 47 4.29 -4.09 -2.50
C VAL A 47 2.91 -4.34 -3.08
N PHE A 48 1.91 -4.39 -2.21
CA PHE A 48 0.52 -4.60 -2.57
C PHE A 48 -0.39 -3.50 -2.03
N LEU A 49 -1.45 -3.22 -2.78
CA LEU A 49 -2.61 -2.47 -2.30
C LEU A 49 -3.81 -3.41 -2.26
N ASP A 50 -4.26 -3.72 -1.05
CA ASP A 50 -5.46 -4.50 -0.81
C ASP A 50 -6.65 -3.55 -0.66
N THR A 51 -7.68 -3.78 -1.48
CA THR A 51 -8.99 -3.15 -1.38
C THR A 51 -10.00 -4.23 -1.02
N GLY A 52 -11.23 -3.84 -0.62
CA GLY A 52 -12.22 -4.80 -0.12
C GLY A 52 -12.50 -6.04 -1.00
N ASN A 53 -12.18 -5.99 -2.29
CA ASN A 53 -12.53 -7.03 -3.25
C ASN A 53 -11.34 -7.52 -4.09
N SER A 54 -10.20 -6.83 -4.04
CA SER A 54 -9.09 -7.03 -4.97
C SER A 54 -7.76 -6.68 -4.33
N ARG A 55 -6.71 -7.39 -4.75
CA ARG A 55 -5.31 -7.09 -4.47
C ARG A 55 -4.64 -6.58 -5.73
N CYS A 56 -3.99 -5.42 -5.64
CA CYS A 56 -3.19 -4.84 -6.70
C CYS A 56 -1.69 -5.00 -6.38
N PHE A 57 -0.89 -5.43 -7.35
CA PHE A 57 0.57 -5.43 -7.26
C PHE A 57 1.12 -4.07 -7.72
N VAL A 58 2.03 -3.48 -6.93
CA VAL A 58 2.66 -2.21 -7.26
C VAL A 58 4.01 -2.46 -7.91
N THR A 59 4.11 -2.16 -9.21
CA THR A 59 5.40 -2.11 -9.91
C THR A 59 6.06 -0.76 -9.65
N GLY A 60 7.31 -0.74 -9.20
CA GLY A 60 8.08 0.49 -9.09
C GLY A 60 8.24 1.16 -10.46
N GLY A 61 7.94 2.45 -10.55
CA GLY A 61 8.30 3.26 -11.71
C GLY A 61 9.71 3.82 -11.53
N SER A 62 10.56 3.71 -12.55
CA SER A 62 11.75 4.56 -12.66
C SER A 62 11.27 5.99 -12.92
N SER A 63 11.28 6.83 -11.88
CA SER A 63 11.19 8.28 -12.03
C SER A 63 12.49 8.84 -12.60
#